data_AF-A0A256Z7U0-F1
#
_entry.id   AF-A0A256Z7U0-F1
#
_cell.length_a   1.000
_cell.length_b   1.000
_cell.length_c   1.000
_cell.angle_alpha   90.00
_cell.angle_beta   90.00
_cell.angle_gamma   90.00
#
_symmetry.space_group_name_H-M   'P 1'
#
loop_
_entity.id
_entity.type
_entity.pdbx_description
1 polymer ?
#
loop_
_entity_poly.entity_id
_entity_poly.type
_entity_poly.pdbx_seq_one_letter_code
_entity_poly.pdbx_strand_id
1 'polypeptide(L)'
;MDMSFREYLHEKAEESRHNETVGYLIAIIGAVFFVGGLLETVVTIENPDWLLIIPYKMTSHPYSLLGLALTLVGIVLLFLGIILSVHYALDRAWYMEELRKAQALDEMKLKKKMKKLK
;
A
#
# COMPACT_ATOMS: atom_id res chain seq x y z
N MET A 1 -16.39 10.54 24.59
CA MET A 1 -14.99 10.39 25.04
C MET A 1 -14.20 11.33 24.15
N ASP A 2 -13.75 12.46 24.70
CA ASP A 2 -13.10 13.51 23.93
C ASP A 2 -11.59 13.22 23.96
N MET A 3 -11.04 12.67 22.88
CA MET A 3 -9.60 12.39 22.79
C MET A 3 -8.83 13.68 22.58
N SER A 4 -7.65 13.80 23.19
CA SER A 4 -6.81 14.95 22.90
C SER A 4 -6.36 14.89 21.43
N PHE A 5 -6.27 16.05 20.77
CA PHE A 5 -5.86 16.14 19.36
C PHE A 5 -4.53 15.42 19.09
N ARG A 6 -3.63 15.37 20.07
CA ARG A 6 -2.35 14.64 19.99
C ARG A 6 -2.52 13.13 20.02
N GLU A 7 -3.38 12.60 20.89
CA GLU A 7 -3.68 11.16 20.91
C GLU A 7 -4.34 10.73 19.60
N TYR A 8 -5.27 11.54 19.08
CA TYR A 8 -5.90 11.31 17.78
C TYR A 8 -4.88 11.21 16.64
N LEU A 9 -3.96 12.16 16.53
CA LEU A 9 -2.95 12.13 15.47
C LEU A 9 -1.96 10.97 15.64
N HIS A 10 -1.61 10.61 16.87
CA HIS A 10 -0.73 9.47 17.14
C HIS A 10 -1.40 8.15 16.75
N GLU A 11 -2.66 7.96 17.16
CA GLU A 11 -3.44 6.77 16.80
C GLU A 11 -3.63 6.65 15.29
N LYS A 12 -3.92 7.75 14.60
CA LYS A 12 -4.03 7.75 13.13
C LYS A 12 -2.71 7.48 12.41
N ALA A 13 -1.59 7.97 12.94
CA ALA A 13 -0.27 7.65 12.39
C ALA A 13 0.08 6.16 12.55
N GLU A 14 -0.32 5.54 13.67
CA GLU A 14 -0.12 4.12 13.93
C GLU A 14 -1.04 3.23 13.08
N GLU A 15 -2.31 3.59 12.96
CA GLU A 15 -3.26 2.93 12.06
C GLU A 15 -2.75 2.98 10.60
N SER A 16 -2.27 4.14 10.17
CA SER A 16 -1.72 4.32 8.83
C SER A 16 -0.47 3.46 8.59
N ARG A 17 0.42 3.32 9.59
CA ARG A 17 1.58 2.40 9.51
C ARG A 17 1.16 0.93 9.36
N HIS A 18 0.10 0.52 10.07
CA HIS A 18 -0.44 -0.83 9.93
C HIS A 18 -1.02 -1.03 8.52
N ASN A 19 -1.81 -0.08 8.04
CA ASN A 19 -2.44 -0.14 6.73
C ASN A 19 -1.42 -0.07 5.57
N GLU A 20 -0.34 0.69 5.73
CA GLU A 20 0.82 0.70 4.83
C GLU A 20 1.40 -0.72 4.69
N THR A 21 1.58 -1.43 5.81
CA THR A 21 2.07 -2.82 5.84
C THR A 21 1.10 -3.77 5.14
N VAL A 22 -0.21 -3.61 5.36
CA VAL A 22 -1.25 -4.39 4.67
C VAL A 22 -1.19 -4.14 3.16
N GLY A 23 -1.02 -2.88 2.74
CA GLY A 23 -0.80 -2.52 1.33
C GLY A 23 0.39 -3.25 0.72
N TYR A 24 1.51 -3.32 1.44
CA TYR A 24 2.70 -4.07 0.99
C TYR A 24 2.43 -5.57 0.87
N LEU A 25 1.72 -6.17 1.82
CA LEU A 25 1.35 -7.59 1.75
C LEU A 25 0.45 -7.88 0.55
N ILE A 26 -0.53 -7.02 0.27
CA ILE A 26 -1.39 -7.12 -0.92
C ILE A 26 -0.55 -7.05 -2.20
N ALA A 27 0.42 -6.13 -2.26
CA ALA A 27 1.32 -6.02 -3.41
C ALA A 27 2.18 -7.28 -3.60
N ILE A 28 2.71 -7.86 -2.52
CA ILE A 28 3.49 -9.11 -2.57
C ILE A 28 2.63 -10.27 -3.08
N ILE A 29 1.40 -10.42 -2.56
CA ILE A 29 0.47 -11.46 -3.02
C ILE A 29 0.14 -11.25 -4.51
N GLY A 30 -0.09 -10.00 -4.92
CA GLY A 30 -0.31 -9.65 -6.33
C GLY A 30 0.87 -10.03 -7.22
N ALA A 31 2.10 -9.77 -6.78
CA ALA A 31 3.32 -10.16 -7.50
C ALA A 31 3.44 -11.70 -7.63
N VAL A 32 3.13 -12.45 -6.57
CA VAL A 32 3.15 -13.92 -6.59
C VAL A 32 2.12 -14.46 -7.59
N PHE A 33 0.89 -13.96 -7.58
CA PHE A 33 -0.12 -14.39 -8.56
C PHE A 33 0.22 -13.97 -9.98
N PHE A 34 0.79 -12.78 -10.17
CA PHE A 34 1.22 -12.31 -11.47
C PHE A 34 2.30 -13.22 -12.07
N VAL A 35 3.38 -13.46 -11.31
CA VAL A 35 4.49 -14.33 -11.78
C VAL A 35 4.02 -15.77 -11.93
N GLY A 36 3.23 -16.29 -10.99
CA GLY A 36 2.70 -17.65 -11.05
C GLY A 36 1.77 -17.86 -12.25
N GLY A 37 0.83 -16.94 -12.48
CA GLY A 37 -0.07 -17.00 -13.63
C GLY A 37 0.66 -16.87 -14.96
N LEU A 38 1.70 -16.02 -15.01
CA LEU A 38 2.54 -15.86 -16.18
C LEU A 38 3.29 -17.16 -16.51
N LEU A 39 3.93 -17.77 -15.50
CA LEU A 39 4.64 -19.04 -15.66
C LEU A 39 3.71 -20.16 -16.11
N GLU A 40 2.54 -20.29 -15.49
CA GLU A 40 1.54 -21.28 -15.88
C GLU A 40 1.15 -21.13 -17.35
N THR A 41 0.95 -19.89 -17.80
CA THR A 41 0.56 -19.61 -19.19
C THR A 41 1.69 -19.92 -20.18
N VAL A 42 2.93 -19.57 -19.86
CA VAL A 42 4.10 -19.80 -20.72
C VAL A 42 4.46 -21.28 -20.80
N VAL A 43 4.32 -22.04 -19.71
CA VAL A 43 4.60 -23.49 -19.71
C VAL A 43 3.51 -24.28 -20.43
N THR A 44 2.27 -23.82 -20.36
CA THR A 44 1.12 -24.51 -20.98
C THR A 44 1.00 -24.23 -22.49
N ILE A 45 1.50 -23.09 -22.97
CA ILE A 45 1.31 -22.66 -24.36
C ILE A 45 2.65 -22.65 -25.09
N GLU A 46 2.78 -23.47 -26.14
CA GLU A 46 4.02 -23.55 -26.94
C GLU A 46 4.35 -22.24 -27.69
N ASN A 47 3.34 -21.51 -28.16
CA ASN A 47 3.48 -20.22 -28.86
C ASN A 47 2.49 -19.19 -28.31
N PRO A 48 2.81 -18.54 -27.17
CA PRO A 48 1.96 -17.53 -26.57
C PRO A 48 1.97 -16.23 -27.40
N ASP A 49 0.77 -15.69 -27.65
CA ASP A 49 0.63 -14.34 -28.21
C ASP A 49 0.59 -13.33 -27.06
N TRP A 50 1.38 -12.26 -27.18
CA TRP A 50 1.65 -11.31 -26.11
C TRP A 50 0.98 -9.97 -26.35
N LEU A 51 0.32 -9.44 -25.33
CA LEU A 51 -0.06 -8.05 -25.23
C LEU A 51 0.82 -7.39 -24.17
N LEU A 52 1.86 -6.66 -24.60
CA LEU A 52 2.94 -6.16 -23.74
C LEU A 52 3.64 -7.30 -22.97
N ILE A 53 3.19 -7.58 -21.75
CA ILE A 53 3.73 -8.58 -20.83
C ILE A 53 2.70 -9.66 -20.45
N ILE A 54 1.49 -9.61 -21.03
CA ILE A 54 0.39 -10.52 -20.73
C ILE A 54 0.17 -11.46 -21.91
N PRO A 55 0.39 -12.78 -21.73
CA PRO A 55 0.01 -13.77 -22.73
C PRO A 55 -1.52 -13.93 -22.70
N TYR A 56 -2.20 -13.64 -23.81
CA TYR A 56 -3.67 -13.60 -23.87
C TYR A 56 -4.29 -14.73 -24.68
N LYS A 57 -3.47 -15.53 -25.37
CA LYS A 57 -3.94 -16.63 -26.19
C LYS A 57 -4.59 -17.69 -25.31
N MET A 58 -5.86 -17.99 -25.56
CA MET A 58 -6.55 -19.09 -24.89
C MET A 58 -6.47 -20.34 -25.78
N THR A 59 -6.01 -21.46 -25.21
CA THR A 59 -6.11 -22.77 -25.84
C THR A 59 -7.31 -23.54 -25.28
N SER A 60 -7.69 -24.66 -25.89
CA SER A 60 -8.76 -25.53 -25.37
C SER A 60 -8.40 -26.21 -24.03
N HIS A 61 -7.19 -25.98 -23.51
CA HIS A 61 -6.70 -26.58 -22.26
C HIS A 61 -7.16 -25.75 -21.04
N PRO A 62 -7.80 -26.34 -20.01
CA PRO A 62 -8.32 -25.60 -18.85
C PRO A 62 -7.27 -24.80 -18.06
N TYR A 63 -6.02 -25.27 -18.03
CA TYR A 63 -4.89 -24.56 -17.39
C TYR A 63 -4.54 -23.22 -18.06
N SER A 64 -4.85 -23.05 -19.35
CA SER A 64 -4.65 -21.78 -20.06
C SER A 64 -5.54 -20.67 -19.49
N LEU A 65 -6.79 -21.00 -19.10
CA LEU A 65 -7.70 -20.06 -18.45
C LEU A 65 -7.22 -19.71 -17.03
N LEU A 66 -6.72 -20.70 -16.29
CA LEU A 66 -6.20 -20.51 -14.93
C LEU A 66 -5.00 -19.55 -14.92
N GLY A 67 -4.01 -19.77 -15.79
CA GLY A 67 -2.83 -18.90 -15.89
C GLY A 67 -3.21 -17.46 -16.22
N LEU A 68 -4.13 -17.26 -17.17
CA LEU A 68 -4.62 -15.93 -17.53
C LEU A 68 -5.39 -15.26 -16.38
N ALA A 69 -6.27 -16.00 -15.69
CA ALA A 69 -7.02 -15.49 -14.55
C ALA A 69 -6.08 -15.06 -13.40
N LEU A 70 -5.10 -15.90 -13.05
CA LEU A 70 -4.10 -15.59 -12.04
C LEU A 70 -3.26 -14.35 -12.42
N THR A 71 -2.88 -14.23 -13.69
CA THR A 71 -2.14 -13.07 -14.21
C THR A 71 -2.95 -11.79 -14.04
N LEU A 72 -4.23 -11.79 -14.43
CA LEU A 72 -5.10 -10.63 -14.32
C LEU A 72 -5.36 -10.23 -12.86
N VAL A 73 -5.67 -11.20 -11.99
CA VAL A 73 -5.86 -10.97 -10.56
C VAL A 73 -4.57 -10.43 -9.94
N GLY A 74 -3.42 -11.01 -10.28
CA GLY A 74 -2.12 -10.58 -9.82
C GLY A 74 -1.83 -9.12 -10.16
N ILE A 75 -2.12 -8.70 -11.40
CA ILE A 75 -1.98 -7.31 -11.84
C ILE A 75 -2.85 -6.37 -10.99
N VAL A 76 -4.13 -6.69 -10.84
CA VAL A 76 -5.06 -5.85 -10.07
C VAL A 76 -4.59 -5.71 -8.63
N LEU A 77 -4.25 -6.81 -7.97
CA LEU A 77 -3.77 -6.79 -6.58
C LEU A 77 -2.43 -6.05 -6.45
N LEU A 78 -1.52 -6.22 -7.40
CA LEU A 78 -0.23 -5.54 -7.39
C LEU A 78 -0.40 -4.02 -7.44
N PHE A 79 -1.20 -3.51 -8.38
CA PHE A 79 -1.46 -2.08 -8.50
C PHE A 79 -2.23 -1.53 -7.31
N LEU A 80 -3.29 -2.23 -6.84
CA LEU A 80 -4.03 -1.80 -5.65
C LEU A 80 -3.14 -1.77 -4.40
N GLY A 81 -2.32 -2.79 -4.19
CA GLY A 81 -1.38 -2.86 -3.07
C GLY A 81 -0.38 -1.69 -3.10
N ILE A 82 0.19 -1.37 -4.26
CA ILE A 82 1.09 -0.22 -4.42
C ILE A 82 0.37 1.09 -4.12
N ILE A 83 -0.81 1.32 -4.69
CA ILE A 83 -1.59 2.55 -4.48
C ILE A 83 -1.92 2.72 -2.99
N LEU A 84 -2.39 1.66 -2.33
CA LEU A 84 -2.69 1.69 -0.89
C LEU A 84 -1.43 1.96 -0.06
N SER A 85 -0.31 1.30 -0.37
CA SER A 85 0.95 1.51 0.35
C SER A 85 1.41 2.97 0.28
N VAL A 86 1.37 3.57 -0.92
CA VAL A 86 1.73 4.98 -1.13
C VAL A 86 0.75 5.90 -0.41
N HIS A 87 -0.55 5.65 -0.53
CA HIS A 87 -1.58 6.45 0.13
C HIS A 87 -1.38 6.48 1.65
N TYR A 88 -1.20 5.33 2.29
CA TYR A 88 -0.98 5.27 3.73
C TYR A 88 0.38 5.82 4.16
N ALA A 89 1.44 5.63 3.36
CA ALA A 89 2.73 6.26 3.64
C ALA A 89 2.64 7.80 3.65
N LEU A 90 1.87 8.39 2.73
CA LEU A 90 1.62 9.84 2.68
C LEU A 90 0.79 10.31 3.87
N ASP A 91 -0.29 9.59 4.21
CA ASP A 91 -1.12 9.92 5.37
C ASP A 91 -0.31 9.89 6.67
N ARG A 92 0.50 8.85 6.85
CA ARG A 92 1.40 8.72 8.01
C ARG A 92 2.39 9.88 8.10
N ALA A 93 2.99 10.28 6.97
CA ALA A 93 3.90 11.42 6.92
C ALA A 93 3.19 12.73 7.31
N TRP A 94 1.95 12.92 6.83
CA TRP A 94 1.14 14.08 7.16
C TRP A 94 0.81 14.14 8.66
N TYR A 95 0.33 13.04 9.24
CA TYR A 95 -0.01 12.98 10.67
C TYR A 95 1.20 13.23 11.59
N MET A 96 2.37 12.68 11.23
CA MET A 96 3.61 12.90 11.99
C MET A 96 4.08 14.35 11.92
N GLU A 97 3.94 15.01 10.76
CA GLU A 97 4.30 16.42 10.63
C GLU A 97 3.36 17.32 11.44
N GLU A 98 2.07 17.00 11.48
CA GLU A 98 1.10 17.75 12.27
C GLU A 98 1.32 17.57 13.78
N LEU A 99 1.68 16.36 14.22
CA LEU A 99 2.13 16.09 15.60
C LEU A 99 3.34 16.95 15.97
N ARG A 100 4.33 17.01 15.07
CA ARG A 100 5.56 17.79 15.27
C ARG A 100 5.27 19.28 15.42
N LYS A 101 4.37 19.82 14.60
CA LYS A 101 3.93 21.23 14.71
C LYS A 101 3.21 21.50 16.03
N ALA A 102 2.34 20.60 16.47
CA ALA A 102 1.64 20.74 17.75
C ALA A 102 2.63 20.78 18.92
N GLN A 103 3.62 19.89 18.94
CA GLN A 103 4.67 19.87 19.96
C GLN A 103 5.52 21.15 19.95
N ALA A 104 5.95 21.61 18.78
CA ALA A 104 6.73 22.83 18.65
C ALA A 104 5.95 24.06 19.15
N LEU A 105 4.64 24.14 18.88
CA LEU A 105 3.78 25.22 19.36
C LEU A 105 3.66 25.20 20.89
N ASP A 106 3.49 24.02 21.49
CA ASP A 106 3.40 23.87 22.94
C ASP A 106 4.72 24.26 23.63
N GLU A 107 5.87 23.84 23.08
CA GLU A 107 7.18 24.27 23.56
C GLU A 107 7.38 25.79 23.48
N MET A 108 6.96 26.42 22.38
CA MET A 108 7.04 27.88 22.23
C MET A 108 6.15 28.60 23.26
N LYS A 109 4.93 28.10 23.51
CA LYS A 109 4.03 28.65 24.53
C LYS A 109 4.64 28.51 25.93
N LEU A 110 5.24 27.36 26.24
CA LEU A 110 5.90 27.11 27.52
C LEU A 110 7.10 28.05 27.72
N LYS A 111 7.98 28.18 26.72
CA LYS A 111 9.12 29.13 26.74
C LYS A 111 8.66 30.58 26.92
N LYS A 112 7.57 30.99 26.27
CA LYS A 112 6.97 32.33 26.46
C LYS A 112 6.42 32.52 27.87
N LYS A 113 5.74 31.53 28.46
CA LYS A 113 5.26 31.59 29.85
C LYS A 113 6.42 31.71 30.84
N MET A 114 7.47 30.90 30.70
CA MET A 114 8.65 30.96 31.57
C MET A 114 9.36 32.32 31.49
N LYS A 115 9.45 32.94 30.30
CA LYS A 115 9.98 34.30 30.15
C LYS A 115 9.13 35.39 30.80
N LYS A 116 7.82 35.20 30.96
CA LYS A 116 6.92 36.16 31.63
C LYS A 116 6.93 36.04 33.16
N LEU A 117 7.36 34.89 33.70
CA LEU A 117 7.45 34.63 35.14
C LEU A 117 8.79 35.07 35.75
N LYS A 118 9.77 35.43 34.91
CA LYS A 118 11.08 35.92 35.31
C LYS A 118 11.15 37.43 35.10
#